data_AF-A0A2X4Y0L3-F1
#
_entry.id   AF-A0A2X4Y0L3-F1
#
_cell.length_a   1.000
_cell.length_b   1.000
_cell.length_c   1.000
_cell.angle_alpha   90.00
_cell.angle_beta   90.00
_cell.angle_gamma   90.00
#
_symmetry.space_group_name_H-M   'P 1'
#
loop_
_entity.id
_entity.type
_entity.pdbx_description
1 polymer ?
#
loop_
_entity_poly.entity_id
_entity_poly.type
_entity_poly.pdbx_seq_one_letter_code
_entity_poly.pdbx_strand_id
1 'polypeptide(L)'
;MLLFLTAGLGSGSTFQMIAVIFRKITLERVKARGGSDESAQREAVTDSAAALGFISAIGAIGGFFIPKAFGTSLALTGSPAGAMKIFLVFYLLCVVITWAVYGRKKTA
;
A
#
# COMPACT_ATOMS: atom_id res chain seq x y z
N MET A 1 -3.53 -6.26 -21.23
CA MET A 1 -4.25 -7.11 -20.23
C MET A 1 -3.38 -7.48 -19.04
N LEU A 2 -2.16 -7.98 -19.23
CA LEU A 2 -1.27 -8.38 -18.11
C LEU A 2 -0.95 -7.25 -17.11
N LEU A 3 -0.77 -6.01 -17.57
CA LEU A 3 -0.54 -4.85 -16.71
C LEU A 3 -1.75 -4.49 -15.82
N PHE A 4 -2.97 -4.64 -16.34
CA PHE A 4 -4.19 -4.39 -15.56
C PHE A 4 -4.46 -5.52 -14.56
N LEU A 5 -4.18 -6.77 -14.95
CA LEU A 5 -4.27 -7.94 -14.06
C LEU A 5 -3.29 -7.82 -12.88
N THR A 6 -2.04 -7.48 -13.16
CA THR A 6 -1.01 -7.32 -12.12
C THR A 6 -1.29 -6.12 -11.21
N ALA A 7 -1.82 -5.01 -11.74
CA ALA A 7 -2.28 -3.89 -10.92
C ALA A 7 -3.48 -4.25 -10.03
N GLY A 8 -4.44 -5.04 -10.54
CA GLY A 8 -5.59 -5.53 -9.77
C GLY A 8 -5.19 -6.50 -8.66
N LEU A 9 -4.35 -7.49 -8.98
CA LEU A 9 -3.80 -8.43 -8.01
C LEU A 9 -2.93 -7.72 -6.95
N GLY A 10 -2.12 -6.74 -7.37
CA GLY A 10 -1.30 -5.92 -6.46
C GLY A 10 -2.14 -5.10 -5.49
N SER A 11 -3.24 -4.50 -5.96
CA SER A 11 -4.17 -3.75 -5.12
C SER A 11 -4.80 -4.65 -4.07
N GLY A 12 -5.43 -5.77 -4.49
CA GLY A 12 -6.11 -6.70 -3.57
C GLY A 12 -5.18 -7.29 -2.52
N SER A 13 -3.99 -7.74 -2.92
CA SER A 13 -2.98 -8.28 -1.99
C SER A 13 -2.48 -7.24 -0.98
N THR A 14 -2.28 -5.99 -1.42
CA THR A 14 -1.84 -4.91 -0.52
C THR A 14 -2.92 -4.52 0.49
N PHE A 15 -4.18 -4.38 0.05
CA PHE A 15 -5.30 -4.10 0.95
C PHE A 15 -5.47 -5.21 2.00
N GLN A 16 -5.38 -6.47 1.58
CA GLN A 16 -5.48 -7.60 2.51
C GLN A 16 -4.31 -7.62 3.50
N MET A 17 -3.10 -7.36 3.02
CA MET A 17 -1.89 -7.28 3.84
C MET A 17 -2.01 -6.21 4.92
N ILE A 18 -2.43 -5.00 4.56
CA ILE A 18 -2.67 -3.90 5.52
C ILE A 18 -3.71 -4.33 6.56
N ALA A 19 -4.83 -4.89 6.13
CA ALA A 19 -5.91 -5.32 7.03
C ALA A 19 -5.42 -6.35 8.06
N VAL A 20 -4.66 -7.35 7.62
CA VAL A 20 -4.13 -8.40 8.51
C VAL A 20 -3.12 -7.83 9.51
N ILE A 21 -2.25 -6.93 9.08
CA ILE A 21 -1.17 -6.38 9.92
C ILE A 21 -1.70 -5.39 10.92
N PHE A 22 -2.52 -4.42 10.51
CA PHE A 22 -3.13 -3.47 11.43
C PHE A 22 -3.97 -4.19 12.47
N ARG A 23 -4.76 -5.19 12.06
CA ARG A 23 -5.52 -6.00 12.99
C ARG A 23 -4.62 -6.69 14.00
N LYS A 24 -3.51 -7.30 13.56
CA LYS A 24 -2.54 -7.95 14.46
C LYS A 24 -1.89 -6.96 15.42
N ILE A 25 -1.43 -5.81 14.93
CA ILE A 25 -0.78 -4.77 15.75
C ILE A 25 -1.75 -4.23 16.81
N THR A 26 -2.99 -3.91 16.44
CA THR A 26 -3.97 -3.40 17.40
C THR A 26 -4.36 -4.47 18.42
N LEU A 27 -4.54 -5.73 18.00
CA LEU A 27 -4.79 -6.84 18.94
C LEU A 27 -3.66 -7.00 19.96
N GLU A 28 -2.40 -7.02 19.50
CA GLU A 28 -1.25 -7.12 20.39
C GLU A 28 -1.15 -5.91 21.33
N ARG A 29 -1.43 -4.69 20.83
CA ARG A 29 -1.42 -3.46 21.62
C ARG A 29 -2.48 -3.46 22.72
N VAL A 30 -3.71 -3.88 22.43
CA VAL A 30 -4.81 -3.90 23.40
C VAL A 30 -4.59 -4.98 24.46
N LYS A 31 -4.11 -6.17 24.04
CA LYS A 31 -3.74 -7.24 24.97
C LYS A 31 -2.59 -6.83 25.90
N ALA A 32 -1.57 -6.15 25.38
CA ALA A 32 -0.46 -5.64 26.18
C ALA A 32 -0.90 -4.60 27.24
N ARG A 33 -2.05 -3.94 27.03
CA ARG A 33 -2.67 -3.01 27.99
C ARG A 33 -3.62 -3.68 28.98
N GLY A 34 -3.76 -5.01 28.92
CA GLY A 34 -4.67 -5.77 29.78
C GLY A 34 -6.14 -5.74 29.34
N GLY A 35 -6.43 -5.35 28.10
CA GLY A 35 -7.80 -5.33 27.56
C GLY A 35 -8.38 -6.73 27.32
N SER A 36 -9.71 -6.85 27.38
CA SER A 36 -10.42 -8.10 27.07
C SER A 36 -10.33 -8.45 25.58
N ASP A 37 -10.46 -9.73 25.24
CA ASP A 37 -10.47 -10.18 23.85
C ASP A 37 -11.56 -9.50 23.00
N GLU A 38 -12.72 -9.21 23.61
CA GLU A 38 -13.82 -8.49 22.94
C GLU A 38 -13.45 -7.04 22.62
N SER A 39 -12.85 -6.32 23.58
CA SER A 39 -12.36 -4.95 23.37
C SER A 39 -11.26 -4.89 22.31
N ALA A 40 -10.35 -5.86 22.33
CA ALA A 40 -9.26 -5.97 21.37
C ALA A 40 -9.78 -6.19 19.94
N GLN A 41 -10.77 -7.08 19.76
CA GLN A 41 -11.37 -7.30 18.44
C GLN A 41 -12.10 -6.05 17.93
N ARG A 42 -12.87 -5.38 18.80
CA ARG A 42 -13.61 -4.17 18.41
C ARG A 42 -12.69 -3.05 17.97
N GLU A 43 -11.65 -2.75 18.75
CA GLU A 43 -10.66 -1.72 18.42
C GLU A 43 -9.88 -2.10 17.16
N ALA A 44 -9.49 -3.37 17.01
CA ALA A 44 -8.77 -3.83 15.83
C ALA A 44 -9.58 -3.72 14.52
N VAL A 45 -10.89 -3.94 14.55
CA VAL A 45 -11.76 -3.71 13.39
C VAL A 45 -11.83 -2.21 13.06
N THR A 46 -12.07 -1.36 14.06
CA THR A 46 -12.19 0.08 13.85
C THR A 46 -10.89 0.71 13.33
N ASP A 47 -9.75 0.39 13.94
CA ASP A 47 -8.43 0.89 13.53
C ASP A 47 -8.06 0.41 12.12
N SER A 48 -8.30 -0.87 11.82
CA SER A 48 -8.02 -1.42 10.49
C SER A 48 -8.88 -0.74 9.44
N ALA A 49 -10.17 -0.52 9.70
CA ALA A 49 -11.07 0.17 8.78
C ALA A 49 -10.64 1.63 8.55
N ALA A 50 -10.27 2.35 9.61
CA ALA A 50 -9.78 3.73 9.51
C ALA A 50 -8.48 3.81 8.70
N ALA A 51 -7.52 2.92 8.98
CA ALA A 51 -6.26 2.85 8.25
C ALA A 51 -6.47 2.53 6.76
N LEU A 52 -7.32 1.53 6.45
CA LEU A 52 -7.64 1.17 5.06
C LEU A 52 -8.32 2.32 4.31
N GLY A 53 -9.25 3.04 4.96
CA GLY A 53 -9.90 4.21 4.38
C GLY A 53 -8.91 5.32 4.06
N PHE A 54 -8.01 5.63 4.98
CA PHE A 54 -6.99 6.67 4.79
C PHE A 54 -5.98 6.29 3.69
N ILE A 55 -5.51 5.04 3.68
CA ILE A 55 -4.59 4.54 2.65
C ILE A 55 -5.27 4.52 1.27
N SER A 56 -6.55 4.19 1.19
CA SER A 56 -7.33 4.23 -0.05
C SER A 56 -7.41 5.66 -0.61
N ALA A 57 -7.66 6.65 0.25
CA ALA A 57 -7.71 8.06 -0.16
C ALA A 57 -6.36 8.54 -0.73
N ILE A 58 -5.24 8.14 -0.12
CA ILE A 58 -3.90 8.43 -0.66
C ILE A 58 -3.68 7.71 -1.99
N GLY A 59 -4.08 6.43 -2.09
CA GLY A 59 -3.94 5.62 -3.30
C GLY A 59 -4.67 6.21 -4.51
N ALA A 60 -5.82 6.86 -4.29
CA ALA A 60 -6.60 7.52 -5.33
C ALA A 60 -5.81 8.63 -6.06
N ILE A 61 -4.84 9.27 -5.39
CA ILE A 61 -3.97 10.30 -5.99
C ILE A 61 -3.20 9.73 -7.18
N GLY A 62 -2.85 8.44 -7.15
CA GLY A 62 -2.19 7.74 -8.26
C GLY A 62 -3.00 7.79 -9.56
N GLY A 63 -4.33 7.77 -9.49
CA GLY A 63 -5.23 7.85 -10.64
C GLY A 63 -5.13 9.18 -11.40
N PHE A 64 -4.80 10.27 -10.70
CA PHE A 64 -4.53 11.58 -11.32
C PHE A 64 -3.06 11.72 -11.74
N PHE A 65 -2.13 11.22 -10.91
CA PHE A 65 -0.70 11.37 -11.13
C PHE A 65 -0.23 10.69 -12.43
N ILE A 66 -0.71 9.48 -12.71
CA ILE A 66 -0.31 8.70 -13.89
C ILE A 66 -0.60 9.44 -15.21
N PRO A 67 -1.86 9.81 -15.53
CA PRO A 67 -2.18 10.50 -16.77
C PRO A 67 -1.53 11.89 -16.83
N LYS A 68 -1.42 12.60 -15.70
CA LYS A 68 -0.77 13.92 -15.66
C LYS A 68 0.73 13.83 -15.96
N ALA A 69 1.43 12.84 -15.42
CA ALA A 69 2.85 12.63 -15.66
C ALA A 69 3.12 12.23 -17.12
N PHE A 70 2.30 11.35 -17.71
CA PHE A 70 2.38 11.05 -19.14
C PHE A 70 2.13 12.27 -20.01
N GLY A 71 1.08 13.05 -19.73
CA GLY A 71 0.78 14.29 -20.47
C GLY A 71 1.92 15.31 -20.38
N THR A 72 2.52 15.46 -19.20
CA THR A 72 3.68 16.35 -18.99
C THR A 72 4.92 15.86 -19.74
N SER A 73 5.20 14.56 -19.70
CA SER A 73 6.33 13.96 -20.44
C SER A 73 6.18 14.15 -21.94
N LEU A 74 4.98 13.93 -22.48
CA LEU A 74 4.66 14.16 -23.89
C LEU A 74 4.78 15.64 -24.27
N ALA A 75 4.26 16.55 -23.45
CA ALA A 75 4.30 17.98 -23.73
C ALA A 75 5.73 18.55 -23.73
N LEU A 76 6.60 18.07 -22.83
CA LEU A 76 7.96 18.60 -22.69
C LEU A 76 8.99 17.91 -23.59
N THR A 77 8.82 16.61 -23.84
CA THR A 77 9.86 15.79 -24.51
C THR A 77 9.38 15.12 -25.78
N GLY A 78 8.10 15.22 -26.11
CA GLY A 78 7.47 14.49 -27.22
C GLY A 78 7.38 12.98 -27.00
N SER A 79 7.79 12.47 -25.83
CA SER A 79 7.88 11.03 -25.55
C SER A 79 7.35 10.68 -24.15
N PRO A 80 6.68 9.52 -23.97
CA PRO A 80 6.26 9.02 -22.67
C PRO A 80 7.42 8.42 -21.84
N ALA A 81 8.62 8.28 -22.43
CA ALA A 81 9.74 7.60 -21.80
C ALA A 81 10.18 8.23 -20.46
N GLY A 82 10.04 9.56 -20.31
CA GLY A 82 10.32 10.26 -19.07
C GLY A 82 9.42 9.79 -17.92
N ALA A 83 8.11 9.76 -18.14
CA ALA A 83 7.15 9.26 -17.17
C ALA A 83 7.38 7.77 -16.85
N MET A 84 7.69 6.95 -17.86
CA MET A 84 7.97 5.52 -17.65
C MET A 84 9.18 5.28 -16.73
N LYS A 85 10.26 6.06 -16.86
CA LYS A 85 11.42 5.96 -15.97
C LYS A 85 11.04 6.27 -14.52
N ILE A 86 10.22 7.30 -14.30
CA ILE A 86 9.75 7.67 -12.96
C ILE A 86 8.95 6.51 -12.34
N PHE A 87 8.00 5.93 -13.09
CA PHE A 87 7.20 4.81 -12.60
C PHE A 87 8.06 3.57 -12.34
N LEU A 88 9.05 3.28 -13.18
CA LEU A 88 9.98 2.17 -12.97
C LEU A 88 10.75 2.33 -11.64
N VAL A 89 11.32 3.52 -11.40
CA VAL A 89 12.01 3.83 -10.14
C VAL A 89 11.06 3.69 -8.96
N PHE A 90 9.83 4.19 -9.08
CA PHE A 90 8.82 4.06 -8.03
C PHE A 90 8.50 2.59 -7.72
N TYR A 91 8.30 1.74 -8.74
CA TYR A 91 8.07 0.31 -8.52
C TYR A 91 9.25 -0.39 -7.86
N LEU A 92 10.49 -0.07 -8.25
CA LEU A 92 11.69 -0.60 -7.60
C LEU A 92 11.76 -0.20 -6.12
N LEU A 93 11.44 1.06 -5.80
CA LEU A 93 11.35 1.54 -4.42
C LEU A 93 10.27 0.77 -3.62
N CYS A 94 9.09 0.56 -4.19
CA CYS A 94 8.02 -0.22 -3.57
C CYS A 94 8.46 -1.67 -3.28
N VAL A 95 9.19 -2.30 -4.21
CA VAL A 95 9.76 -3.65 -4.00
C VAL A 95 10.78 -3.63 -2.86
N VAL A 96 11.67 -2.65 -2.83
CA VAL A 96 12.68 -2.51 -1.76
C VAL A 96 12.02 -2.29 -0.40
N ILE A 97 11.00 -1.43 -0.31
CA ILE A 97 10.25 -1.19 0.94
C ILE A 97 9.53 -2.46 1.38
N THR A 98 8.83 -3.13 0.47
CA THR A 98 8.13 -4.38 0.77
C THR A 98 9.13 -5.44 1.25
N TRP A 99 10.29 -5.54 0.60
CA TRP A 99 11.34 -6.44 1.03
C TRP A 99 11.95 -6.04 2.39
N ALA A 100 12.15 -4.75 2.66
CA ALA A 100 12.69 -4.27 3.93
C ALA A 100 11.73 -4.52 5.11
N VAL A 101 10.42 -4.35 4.89
CA VAL A 101 9.38 -4.53 5.93
C VAL A 101 8.99 -6.00 6.10
N TYR A 102 8.91 -6.77 5.01
CA TYR A 102 8.42 -8.16 5.02
C TYR A 102 9.47 -9.22 4.70
N GLY A 103 10.36 -8.93 3.74
CA GLY A 103 11.38 -9.87 3.25
C GLY A 103 12.59 -10.01 4.18
N ARG A 104 12.90 -8.99 4.98
CA ARG A 104 13.80 -9.11 6.13
C ARG A 104 13.10 -9.90 7.22
N LYS A 105 13.12 -11.24 7.08
CA LYS A 105 12.98 -12.13 8.23
C LYS A 105 13.87 -11.57 9.33
N LYS A 106 13.28 -11.24 10.48
CA LYS A 106 13.99 -11.41 11.75
C LYS A 106 14.41 -12.88 11.77
N THR A 107 15.66 -13.14 11.38
CA THR A 107 16.31 -14.40 11.71
C THR A 107 16.40 -14.41 13.23
N ALA A 108 15.51 -15.18 13.86
CA ALA A 108 15.43 -15.52 15.28
C ALA A 108 15.52 -14.34 16.27
#